data_AF-A0A7V0Q742-F1
#
_entry.id   AF-A0A7V0Q742-F1
#
_cell.length_a   1.000
_cell.length_b   1.000
_cell.length_c   1.000
_cell.angle_alpha   90.00
_cell.angle_beta   90.00
_cell.angle_gamma   90.00
#
_symmetry.space_group_name_H-M   'P 1'
#
loop_
_entity.id
_entity.type
_entity.pdbx_description
1 polymer ?
#
loop_
_entity_poly.entity_id
_entity_poly.type
_entity_poly.pdbx_seq_one_letter_code
_entity_poly.pdbx_strand_id
1 'polypeptide(L)'
;MYDPLSLLFLILFLFAVIWPQIQHKMLVGNRLALIKKLEKIRKSRVITLIHRQEKIGMFGIPFFRFIDIEDSEEILRAIRMTSPETPIDLVLHTPGGLVLASYQIALALKEHPAKTTVIIPHYAMSGGTLIALAADEIIMDKHAVLGPVDPQ
;
A
#
# COMPACT_ATOMS: atom_id res chain seq x y z
N MET A 1 40.09 -21.93 25.82
CA MET A 1 40.09 -20.49 26.09
C MET A 1 39.51 -19.83 24.86
N TYR A 2 38.34 -19.21 24.94
CA TYR A 2 37.69 -18.60 23.77
C TYR A 2 38.53 -17.41 23.30
N ASP A 3 38.81 -17.34 22.01
CA ASP A 3 39.53 -16.22 21.39
C ASP A 3 38.63 -14.97 21.39
N PRO A 4 38.99 -13.88 22.07
CA PRO A 4 38.17 -12.68 22.17
C PRO A 4 37.78 -12.09 20.80
N LEU A 5 38.63 -12.27 19.79
CA LEU A 5 38.38 -11.79 18.43
C LEU A 5 37.23 -12.58 17.77
N SER A 6 37.22 -13.91 17.90
CA SER A 6 36.12 -14.75 17.44
C SER A 6 34.77 -14.43 18.10
N LEU A 7 34.77 -14.08 19.40
CA LEU A 7 33.57 -13.67 20.12
C LEU A 7 33.05 -12.31 19.60
N LEU A 8 33.96 -11.35 19.38
CA LEU A 8 33.61 -10.05 18.79
C LEU A 8 33.02 -10.21 17.39
N PHE A 9 33.64 -11.04 16.54
CA PHE A 9 33.13 -11.33 15.19
C PHE A 9 31.73 -11.94 15.23
N LEU A 10 31.47 -12.88 16.15
CA LEU A 10 30.15 -13.48 16.32
C LEU A 10 29.10 -12.44 16.74
N ILE A 11 29.42 -11.54 17.66
CA ILE A 11 28.52 -10.46 18.09
C ILE A 11 28.20 -9.53 16.91
N LEU A 12 29.22 -9.10 16.16
CA LEU A 12 29.04 -8.23 15.00
C LEU A 12 28.21 -8.92 13.90
N PHE A 13 28.44 -10.21 13.66
CA PHE A 13 27.68 -11.00 12.71
C PHE A 13 26.20 -11.11 13.11
N LEU A 14 25.93 -11.45 14.38
CA LEU A 14 24.56 -11.51 14.90
C LEU A 14 23.87 -10.14 14.80
N PHE A 15 24.58 -9.07 15.14
CA PHE A 15 24.07 -7.71 14.98
C PHE A 15 23.75 -7.40 13.51
N ALA A 16 24.61 -7.74 12.57
CA ALA A 16 24.39 -7.49 11.14
C ALA A 16 23.17 -8.24 10.58
N VAL A 17 22.84 -9.42 11.11
CA VAL A 17 21.65 -10.19 10.70
C VAL A 17 20.37 -9.67 11.36
N ILE A 18 20.42 -9.32 12.65
CA ILE A 18 19.25 -8.89 13.41
C ILE A 18 18.87 -7.43 13.13
N TRP A 19 19.85 -6.56 12.92
CA TRP A 19 19.64 -5.12 12.79
C TRP A 19 18.67 -4.75 11.65
N PRO A 20 18.79 -5.29 10.41
CA PRO A 20 17.85 -5.00 9.34
C PRO A 20 16.40 -5.40 9.69
N GLN A 21 16.21 -6.49 10.44
CA GLN A 21 14.89 -6.93 10.85
C GLN A 21 14.25 -5.98 11.87
N ILE A 22 15.04 -5.44 12.80
CA ILE A 22 14.58 -4.42 13.75
C ILE A 22 14.14 -3.16 13.00
N GLN A 23 14.98 -2.67 12.07
CA GLN A 23 14.66 -1.48 11.25
C GLN A 23 13.36 -1.69 10.45
N HIS A 24 13.18 -2.87 9.85
CA HIS A 24 11.96 -3.20 9.14
C HIS A 24 10.72 -3.19 10.04
N LYS A 25 10.79 -3.82 11.23
CA LYS A 25 9.68 -3.81 12.20
C LYS A 25 9.33 -2.40 12.67
N MET A 26 10.32 -1.57 12.95
CA MET A 26 10.12 -0.16 13.32
C MET A 26 9.42 0.62 12.19
N LEU A 27 9.84 0.42 10.94
CA LEU A 27 9.23 1.07 9.78
C LEU A 27 7.74 0.69 9.63
N VAL A 28 7.40 -0.60 9.76
CA VAL A 28 6.01 -1.08 9.69
C VAL A 28 5.18 -0.48 10.83
N GLY A 29 5.71 -0.45 12.06
CA GLY A 29 5.04 0.18 13.20
C GLY A 29 4.74 1.66 12.98
N ASN A 30 5.71 2.42 12.44
CA ASN A 30 5.54 3.83 12.12
C ASN A 30 4.47 4.06 11.05
N ARG A 31 4.42 3.21 10.01
CA ARG A 31 3.37 3.27 8.97
C ARG A 31 1.99 3.05 9.57
N LEU A 32 1.82 2.02 10.40
CA LEU A 32 0.56 1.73 11.06
C LEU A 32 0.12 2.87 11.98
N ALA A 33 1.06 3.49 12.71
CA ALA A 33 0.76 4.66 13.54
C ALA A 33 0.27 5.85 12.71
N LEU A 34 0.88 6.09 11.54
CA LEU A 34 0.45 7.16 10.63
C LEU A 34 -0.92 6.89 10.02
N ILE A 35 -1.19 5.66 9.59
CA ILE A 35 -2.50 5.23 9.07
C ILE A 35 -3.57 5.47 10.13
N LYS A 36 -3.37 5.00 11.36
CA LYS A 36 -4.32 5.22 12.47
C LYS A 36 -4.55 6.70 12.78
N LYS A 37 -3.49 7.51 12.70
CA LYS A 37 -3.61 8.97 12.86
C LYS A 37 -4.49 9.57 11.76
N LEU A 38 -4.31 9.15 10.50
CA LEU A 38 -5.11 9.61 9.37
C LEU A 38 -6.57 9.16 9.49
N GLU A 39 -6.82 7.90 9.85
CA GLU A 39 -8.15 7.36 10.15
C GLU A 39 -8.88 8.20 11.19
N LYS A 40 -8.19 8.58 12.28
CA LYS A 40 -8.76 9.44 13.32
C LYS A 40 -9.11 10.84 12.81
N ILE A 41 -8.25 11.43 11.99
CA ILE A 41 -8.46 12.79 11.44
C ILE A 41 -9.64 12.79 10.46
N ARG A 42 -9.73 11.78 9.59
CA ARG A 42 -10.74 11.70 8.53
C ARG A 42 -12.03 11.00 8.96
N LYS A 43 -12.02 10.35 10.12
CA LYS A 43 -13.14 9.54 10.64
C LYS A 43 -13.58 8.47 9.64
N SER A 44 -12.59 7.83 9.03
CA SER A 44 -12.73 6.85 7.97
C SER A 44 -11.82 5.66 8.24
N ARG A 45 -12.07 4.55 7.57
CA ARG A 45 -11.09 3.48 7.39
C ARG A 45 -10.09 3.92 6.32
N VAL A 46 -8.80 3.80 6.58
CA VAL A 46 -7.76 4.07 5.59
C VAL A 46 -7.21 2.74 5.08
N ILE A 47 -7.26 2.57 3.76
CA ILE A 47 -6.68 1.43 3.03
C ILE A 47 -5.59 2.00 2.12
N THR A 48 -4.49 1.28 1.92
CA THR A 48 -3.38 1.75 1.08
C THR A 48 -3.08 0.74 -0.02
N LEU A 49 -3.09 1.18 -1.27
CA LEU A 49 -2.58 0.43 -2.43
C LEU A 49 -1.43 1.22 -3.04
N ILE A 50 -0.20 0.87 -2.68
CA ILE A 50 0.99 1.63 -3.02
C ILE A 50 2.02 0.72 -3.70
N HIS A 51 2.15 0.90 -5.01
CA HIS A 51 3.19 0.29 -5.83
C HIS A 51 4.30 1.28 -6.09
N ARG A 52 5.28 1.28 -5.19
CA ARG A 52 6.53 2.00 -5.35
C ARG A 52 7.62 1.05 -5.84
N GLN A 53 8.58 1.60 -6.57
CA GLN A 53 9.80 0.86 -6.92
C GLN A 53 10.62 0.65 -5.65
N GLU A 54 10.72 -0.60 -5.21
CA GLU A 54 11.56 -0.98 -4.08
C GLU A 54 12.82 -1.69 -4.58
N LYS A 55 13.94 -1.44 -3.92
CA LYS A 55 15.16 -2.22 -4.10
C LYS A 55 15.06 -3.43 -3.18
N ILE A 56 14.98 -4.62 -3.75
CA ILE A 56 14.91 -5.86 -2.98
C ILE A 56 16.30 -6.49 -2.92
N GLY A 57 16.67 -7.00 -1.74
CA GLY A 57 17.86 -7.82 -1.52
C GLY A 57 19.18 -7.04 -1.42
N MET A 58 20.25 -7.79 -1.12
CA MET A 58 21.62 -7.26 -0.92
C MET A 58 22.20 -6.57 -2.17
N PHE A 59 21.73 -6.96 -3.37
CA PHE A 59 22.25 -6.46 -4.65
C PHE A 59 21.49 -5.25 -5.21
N GLY A 60 20.43 -4.79 -4.54
CA GLY A 60 19.73 -3.55 -4.90
C GLY A 60 19.01 -3.58 -6.24
N ILE A 61 18.58 -4.77 -6.70
CA ILE A 61 17.88 -4.93 -7.98
C ILE A 61 16.52 -4.24 -7.89
N PRO A 62 16.16 -3.37 -8.85
CA PRO A 62 14.87 -2.71 -8.87
C PRO A 62 13.75 -3.73 -9.11
N PHE A 63 12.71 -3.67 -8.27
CA PHE A 63 11.48 -4.44 -8.47
C PHE A 63 10.30 -3.50 -8.71
N PHE A 64 9.53 -3.78 -9.75
CA PHE A 64 8.31 -3.04 -10.09
C PHE A 64 7.10 -3.84 -9.61
N ARG A 65 6.17 -3.17 -8.92
CA ARG A 65 4.90 -3.75 -8.49
C ARG A 65 3.76 -3.23 -9.36
N PHE A 66 2.79 -4.09 -9.58
CA PHE A 66 1.55 -3.83 -10.31
C PHE A 66 0.40 -4.44 -9.53
N ILE A 67 -0.83 -3.96 -9.78
CA ILE A 67 -2.04 -4.54 -9.18
C ILE A 67 -2.14 -6.00 -9.60
N ASP A 68 -2.19 -6.90 -8.63
CA ASP A 68 -2.38 -8.32 -8.85
C ASP A 68 -3.57 -8.89 -8.05
N ILE A 69 -3.73 -10.22 -8.09
CA ILE A 69 -4.83 -10.90 -7.40
C ILE A 69 -4.67 -10.79 -5.88
N GLU A 70 -3.46 -10.84 -5.34
CA GLU A 70 -3.22 -10.75 -3.90
C GLU A 70 -3.63 -9.37 -3.37
N ASP A 71 -3.27 -8.30 -4.09
CA ASP A 71 -3.72 -6.95 -3.77
C ASP A 71 -5.26 -6.87 -3.73
N SER A 72 -5.93 -7.49 -4.71
CA SER A 72 -7.40 -7.50 -4.74
C SER A 72 -7.99 -8.24 -3.55
N GLU A 73 -7.46 -9.40 -3.18
CA GLU A 73 -7.95 -10.17 -2.04
C GLU A 73 -7.77 -9.42 -0.72
N GLU A 74 -6.61 -8.77 -0.53
CA GLU A 74 -6.34 -7.97 0.66
C GLU A 74 -7.26 -6.76 0.76
N ILE A 75 -7.47 -6.03 -0.33
CA ILE A 75 -8.33 -4.85 -0.34
C ILE A 75 -9.79 -5.23 -0.18
N LEU A 76 -10.28 -6.25 -0.89
CA LEU A 76 -11.66 -6.73 -0.74
C LEU A 76 -11.91 -7.18 0.71
N ARG A 77 -10.95 -7.86 1.34
CA ARG A 77 -11.03 -8.23 2.76
C ARG A 77 -11.09 -7.00 3.65
N ALA A 78 -10.25 -6.00 3.41
CA ALA A 78 -10.24 -4.76 4.19
C ALA A 78 -11.57 -3.98 4.06
N ILE A 79 -12.15 -3.90 2.86
CA ILE A 79 -13.46 -3.28 2.62
C ILE A 79 -14.54 -4.05 3.37
N ARG A 80 -14.60 -5.38 3.21
CA ARG A 80 -15.62 -6.23 3.87
C ARG A 80 -15.55 -6.23 5.40
N MET A 81 -14.36 -6.08 5.97
CA MET A 81 -14.18 -5.96 7.43
C MET A 81 -14.50 -4.55 7.94
N THR A 82 -14.69 -3.57 7.06
CA THR A 82 -15.08 -2.22 7.43
C THR A 82 -16.59 -2.18 7.63
N SER A 83 -17.04 -1.54 8.70
CA SER A 83 -18.48 -1.37 8.95
C SER A 83 -19.13 -0.61 7.78
N PRO A 84 -20.35 -1.00 7.37
CA PRO A 84 -21.06 -0.33 6.27
C PRO A 84 -21.24 1.18 6.47
N GLU A 85 -21.25 1.63 7.73
CA GLU A 85 -21.50 3.02 8.13
C GLU A 85 -20.21 3.85 8.21
N THR A 86 -19.05 3.19 8.06
CA THR A 86 -17.73 3.83 8.15
C THR A 86 -17.23 4.21 6.75
N PRO A 87 -16.96 5.49 6.46
CA PRO A 87 -16.36 5.90 5.19
C PRO A 87 -15.01 5.23 4.93
N ILE A 88 -14.64 5.05 3.67
CA ILE A 88 -13.35 4.46 3.27
C ILE A 88 -12.53 5.50 2.52
N ASP A 89 -11.29 5.71 2.96
CA ASP A 89 -10.27 6.44 2.19
C ASP A 89 -9.23 5.45 1.67
N LEU A 90 -9.17 5.27 0.35
CA LEU A 90 -8.14 4.47 -0.32
C LEU A 90 -7.01 5.39 -0.81
N VAL A 91 -5.84 5.28 -0.21
CA VAL A 91 -4.63 5.92 -0.72
C VAL A 91 -4.08 5.09 -1.88
N LEU A 92 -4.10 5.67 -3.08
CA LEU A 92 -3.82 4.97 -4.33
C LEU A 92 -2.60 5.55 -5.04
N HIS A 93 -1.57 4.72 -5.19
CA HIS A 93 -0.37 5.04 -5.97
C HIS A 93 0.05 3.81 -6.76
N THR A 94 -0.22 3.77 -8.06
CA THR A 94 -0.02 2.54 -8.83
C THR A 94 0.17 2.79 -10.33
N PRO A 95 1.08 2.06 -11.00
CA PRO A 95 1.23 2.11 -12.45
C PRO A 95 0.12 1.32 -13.17
N GLY A 96 -0.84 0.76 -12.44
CA GLY A 96 -1.88 -0.13 -12.96
C GLY A 96 -1.53 -1.58 -12.68
N GLY A 97 -2.09 -2.49 -13.46
CA GLY A 97 -1.88 -3.93 -13.32
C GLY A 97 -3.03 -4.71 -13.91
N LEU A 98 -3.31 -5.87 -13.33
CA LEU A 98 -4.34 -6.79 -13.80
C LEU A 98 -5.73 -6.13 -13.78
N VAL A 99 -6.41 -6.16 -14.93
CA VAL A 99 -7.73 -5.55 -15.12
C VAL A 99 -8.78 -6.18 -14.21
N LEU A 100 -8.79 -7.52 -14.09
CA LEU A 100 -9.73 -8.24 -13.23
C LEU A 100 -9.63 -7.81 -11.77
N ALA A 101 -8.40 -7.78 -11.23
CA ALA A 101 -8.13 -7.34 -9.85
C ALA A 101 -8.57 -5.89 -9.64
N SER A 102 -8.24 -5.01 -10.59
CA SER A 102 -8.61 -3.60 -10.55
C SER A 102 -10.13 -3.41 -10.57
N TYR A 103 -10.84 -4.17 -11.42
CA TYR A 103 -12.29 -4.15 -11.52
C TYR A 103 -12.97 -4.65 -10.24
N GLN A 104 -12.45 -5.71 -9.62
CA GLN A 104 -12.97 -6.22 -8.35
C GLN A 104 -12.84 -5.18 -7.23
N ILE A 105 -11.70 -4.51 -7.13
CA ILE A 105 -11.49 -3.43 -6.15
C ILE A 105 -12.44 -2.27 -6.43
N ALA A 106 -12.54 -1.84 -7.69
CA ALA A 106 -13.42 -0.75 -8.11
C ALA A 106 -14.89 -1.05 -7.75
N LEU A 107 -15.36 -2.26 -8.04
CA LEU A 107 -16.72 -2.69 -7.71
C LEU A 107 -16.95 -2.71 -6.19
N ALA A 108 -16.01 -3.27 -5.43
CA ALA A 108 -16.11 -3.33 -3.97
C ALA A 108 -16.16 -1.94 -3.32
N LEU A 109 -15.42 -0.95 -3.84
CA LEU A 109 -15.54 0.44 -3.39
C LEU A 109 -16.91 1.03 -3.74
N LYS A 110 -17.34 0.87 -4.99
CA LYS A 110 -18.63 1.40 -5.47
C LYS A 110 -19.83 0.84 -4.70
N GLU A 111 -19.74 -0.43 -4.27
CA GLU A 111 -20.80 -1.11 -3.52
C GLU A 111 -20.77 -0.81 -2.01
N HIS A 112 -19.71 -0.17 -1.50
CA HIS A 112 -19.63 0.16 -0.07
C HIS A 112 -20.68 1.24 0.28
N PRO A 113 -21.54 1.04 1.31
CA PRO A 113 -22.67 1.94 1.54
C PRO A 113 -22.30 3.35 2.04
N ALA A 114 -21.21 3.49 2.79
CA ALA A 114 -20.70 4.78 3.22
C ALA A 114 -19.79 5.42 2.17
N LYS A 115 -19.57 6.73 2.29
CA LYS A 115 -18.73 7.52 1.37
C LYS A 115 -17.36 6.85 1.16
N THR A 116 -16.96 6.73 -0.09
CA THR A 116 -15.63 6.29 -0.51
C THR A 116 -14.85 7.45 -1.11
N THR A 117 -13.59 7.59 -0.72
CA THR A 117 -12.66 8.59 -1.25
C THR A 117 -11.40 7.89 -1.75
N VAL A 118 -10.96 8.20 -2.95
CA VAL A 118 -9.64 7.79 -3.45
C VAL A 118 -8.68 8.97 -3.37
N ILE A 119 -7.56 8.79 -2.66
CA ILE A 119 -6.53 9.80 -2.46
C ILE A 119 -5.31 9.46 -3.32
N ILE A 120 -4.98 10.32 -4.28
CA ILE A 120 -3.90 10.10 -5.24
C ILE A 120 -2.76 11.11 -4.98
N PRO A 121 -1.70 10.70 -4.27
CA PRO A 121 -0.60 11.60 -3.95
C PRO A 121 0.32 11.89 -5.15
N HIS A 122 0.43 10.97 -6.11
CA HIS A 122 1.39 11.10 -7.23
C HIS A 122 0.82 10.62 -8.57
N TYR A 123 0.35 9.38 -8.66
CA TYR A 123 -0.28 8.89 -9.88
C TYR A 123 -1.12 7.64 -9.63
N ALA A 124 -2.15 7.47 -10.43
CA ALA A 124 -2.83 6.20 -10.62
C ALA A 124 -3.06 6.01 -12.13
N MET A 125 -2.59 4.90 -12.68
CA MET A 125 -2.61 4.64 -14.13
C MET A 125 -3.44 3.38 -14.44
N SER A 126 -4.00 3.29 -15.65
CA SER A 126 -4.71 2.11 -16.16
C SER A 126 -5.77 1.61 -15.15
N GLY A 127 -5.65 0.37 -14.64
CA GLY A 127 -6.54 -0.18 -13.62
C GLY A 127 -6.64 0.66 -12.34
N GLY A 128 -5.60 1.42 -11.98
CA GLY A 128 -5.67 2.40 -10.89
C GLY A 128 -6.64 3.54 -11.18
N THR A 129 -6.71 4.03 -12.43
CA THR A 129 -7.70 5.03 -12.83
C THR A 129 -9.12 4.48 -12.73
N LEU A 130 -9.33 3.22 -13.13
CA LEU A 130 -10.62 2.55 -12.98
C LEU A 130 -11.08 2.50 -11.51
N ILE A 131 -10.18 2.14 -10.59
CA ILE A 131 -10.45 2.15 -9.14
C ILE A 131 -10.79 3.57 -8.67
N ALA A 132 -10.01 4.57 -9.08
CA ALA A 132 -10.23 5.96 -8.67
C ALA A 132 -11.61 6.48 -9.10
N LEU A 133 -12.00 6.20 -10.34
CA LEU A 133 -13.28 6.64 -10.91
C LEU A 133 -14.50 5.94 -10.33
N ALA A 134 -14.32 4.83 -9.60
CA ALA A 134 -15.41 4.11 -8.94
C ALA A 134 -15.79 4.67 -7.56
N ALA A 135 -14.93 5.52 -6.98
CA ALA A 135 -15.18 6.14 -5.68
C ALA A 135 -16.08 7.38 -5.79
N ASP A 136 -16.71 7.77 -4.68
CA ASP A 136 -17.59 8.96 -4.63
C ASP A 136 -16.80 10.28 -4.74
N GLU A 137 -15.57 10.29 -4.26
CA GLU A 137 -14.69 11.48 -4.27
C GLU A 137 -13.26 11.09 -4.61
N ILE A 138 -12.59 11.93 -5.42
CA ILE A 138 -11.17 11.79 -5.71
C ILE A 138 -10.45 13.03 -5.15
N ILE A 139 -9.48 12.82 -4.26
CA ILE A 139 -8.59 13.86 -3.76
C ILE A 139 -7.22 13.64 -4.40
N MET A 140 -6.70 14.65 -5.10
CA MET A 140 -5.43 14.55 -5.80
C MET A 140 -4.47 15.64 -5.32
N ASP A 141 -3.17 15.32 -5.25
CA ASP A 141 -2.16 16.37 -5.21
C ASP A 141 -2.21 17.20 -6.49
N LYS A 142 -1.85 18.48 -6.42
CA LYS A 142 -1.85 19.41 -7.55
C LYS A 142 -1.05 18.93 -8.77
N HIS A 143 -0.05 18.07 -8.54
CA HIS A 143 0.84 17.52 -9.56
C HIS A 143 0.61 16.02 -9.79
N ALA A 144 -0.45 15.45 -9.21
CA ALA A 144 -0.78 14.05 -9.42
C ALA A 144 -1.41 13.81 -10.80
N VAL A 145 -1.21 12.60 -11.33
CA VAL A 145 -1.68 12.22 -12.66
C VAL A 145 -2.65 11.03 -12.59
N LEU A 146 -3.79 11.16 -13.25
CA LEU A 146 -4.64 10.03 -13.63
C LEU A 146 -4.29 9.61 -15.06
N GLY A 147 -3.88 8.37 -15.24
CA GLY A 147 -3.59 7.80 -16.55
C GLY A 147 -4.85 7.42 -17.31
N PRO A 148 -4.76 7.10 -18.61
CA PRO A 148 -5.88 6.55 -19.36
C PRO A 148 -6.33 5.22 -18.73
N VAL A 149 -7.64 4.96 -18.78
CA VAL A 149 -8.18 3.61 -18.53
C VAL A 149 -7.95 2.80 -19.81
N ASP A 150 -7.19 1.72 -19.71
CA ASP A 150 -6.92 0.84 -20.85
C ASP A 150 -8.11 -0.13 -21.03
N PRO A 151 -8.80 -0.18 -22.19
CA PRO A 151 -9.98 -1.02 -22.41
C PRO A 151 -9.69 -2.51 -22.65
N GLN A 152 -8.56 -3.05 -22.17
CA GLN A 152 -8.13 -4.44 -22.43
C GLN A 152 -9.04 -5.50 -21.82
#